data_AF-A0A1A6ADM2-F1
#
_entry.id   AF-A0A1A6ADM2-F1
#
_cell.length_a   1.000
_cell.length_b   1.000
_cell.length_c   1.000
_cell.angle_alpha   90.00
_cell.angle_beta   90.00
_cell.angle_gamma   90.00
#
_symmetry.space_group_name_H-M   'P 1'
#
loop_
_entity.id
_entity.type
_entity.pdbx_description
1 polymer ?
#
loop_
_entity_poly.entity_id
_entity_poly.type
_entity_poly.pdbx_seq_one_letter_code
_entity_poly.pdbx_strand_id
1 'polypeptide(L)'
;MFLQSLALIAYSCFLITFPPTVSATNDVTIEPHIPGLTRSILHSSSSGEDYDFTGPTTLQWGWDMQTITRAAQRGEKWLYQPFTWLIYQVGSDMKDLLESDIVFNMSCQYELSTKITQGDRFQVELSIKEPYIAPIGNTTPDSMAHGGYIICPEGICQNDKCKDWKVPKWDRSYIELWSPKQTATPMPTPMPADETSVAQFSSAPISQSSQSS
;
A
#
# COMPACT_ATOMS: atom_id res chain seq x y z
N MET A 1 25.05 -68.23 -27.44
CA MET A 1 25.88 -67.64 -26.38
C MET A 1 26.08 -66.18 -26.75
N PHE A 2 25.45 -65.25 -26.03
CA PHE A 2 25.77 -63.82 -25.88
C PHE A 2 24.53 -63.12 -25.31
N LEU A 3 24.49 -63.01 -23.98
CA LEU A 3 23.66 -62.02 -23.28
C LEU A 3 24.37 -60.68 -23.41
N GLN A 4 23.70 -59.66 -23.96
CA GLN A 4 24.10 -58.26 -23.79
C GLN A 4 23.05 -57.57 -22.93
N SER A 5 23.39 -57.39 -21.65
CA SER A 5 22.71 -56.47 -20.73
C SER A 5 23.15 -55.05 -21.05
N LEU A 6 22.21 -54.21 -21.47
CA LEU A 6 22.37 -52.75 -21.53
C LEU A 6 21.63 -52.14 -20.34
N ALA A 7 22.39 -51.70 -19.34
CA ALA A 7 21.88 -50.90 -18.23
C ALA A 7 21.90 -49.41 -18.65
N LEU A 8 20.71 -48.84 -18.87
CA LEU A 8 20.51 -47.40 -19.02
C LEU A 8 20.40 -46.79 -17.63
N ILE A 9 21.46 -46.11 -17.19
CA ILE A 9 21.45 -45.28 -15.99
C ILE A 9 20.91 -43.90 -16.38
N ALA A 10 19.63 -43.66 -16.09
CA ALA A 10 19.01 -42.35 -16.20
C ALA A 10 19.50 -41.48 -15.02
N TYR A 11 20.46 -40.59 -15.29
CA TYR A 11 20.83 -39.53 -14.35
C TYR A 11 19.72 -38.45 -14.36
N SER A 12 18.79 -38.55 -13.42
CA SER A 12 17.91 -37.44 -13.06
C SER A 12 18.72 -36.36 -12.36
N CYS A 13 19.28 -35.42 -13.13
CA CYS A 13 19.73 -34.14 -12.62
C CYS A 13 18.50 -33.34 -12.17
N PHE A 14 18.09 -33.52 -10.91
CA PHE A 14 17.26 -32.55 -10.22
C PHE A 14 18.09 -31.26 -10.07
N LEU A 15 17.89 -30.32 -10.98
CA LEU A 15 18.30 -28.94 -10.80
C LEU A 15 17.48 -28.38 -9.64
N ILE A 16 18.04 -28.40 -8.44
CA ILE A 16 17.52 -27.65 -7.31
C ILE A 16 17.80 -26.18 -7.63
N THR A 17 16.84 -25.53 -8.29
CA THR A 17 16.84 -24.08 -8.47
C THR A 17 16.50 -23.44 -7.13
N PHE A 18 17.52 -23.05 -6.38
CA PHE A 18 17.33 -22.12 -5.28
C PHE A 18 16.90 -20.78 -5.88
N PRO A 19 15.75 -20.20 -5.48
CA PRO A 19 15.44 -18.84 -5.89
C PRO A 19 16.57 -17.93 -5.41
N PRO A 20 17.05 -16.98 -6.24
CA PRO A 20 18.05 -16.04 -5.80
C PRO A 20 17.48 -15.25 -4.62
N THR A 21 18.06 -15.44 -3.43
CA THR A 21 17.78 -14.62 -2.26
C THR A 21 18.44 -13.26 -2.49
N VAL A 22 17.80 -12.40 -3.29
CA VAL A 22 18.18 -10.99 -3.39
C VAL A 22 17.66 -10.31 -2.13
N SER A 23 18.36 -10.51 -1.01
CA SER A 23 18.21 -9.64 0.16
C SER A 23 19.10 -8.44 -0.05
N ALA A 24 18.71 -7.57 -0.98
CA ALA A 24 19.23 -6.21 -1.00
C ALA A 24 18.61 -5.52 0.22
N THR A 25 19.35 -5.47 1.32
CA THR A 25 18.97 -4.62 2.45
C THR A 25 18.98 -3.20 1.96
N ASN A 26 17.80 -2.59 1.82
CA ASN A 26 17.69 -1.17 1.50
C ASN A 26 18.40 -0.38 2.59
N ASP A 27 19.24 0.58 2.19
CA ASP A 27 19.99 1.41 3.14
C ASP A 27 19.09 2.47 3.80
N VAL A 28 18.07 2.94 3.08
CA VAL A 28 17.09 3.91 3.54
C VAL A 28 15.70 3.47 3.12
N THR A 29 14.70 3.60 4.00
CA THR A 29 13.35 3.09 3.74
C THR A 29 12.25 4.10 4.06
N ILE A 30 11.20 4.08 3.23
CA ILE A 30 9.90 4.66 3.51
C ILE A 30 8.90 3.50 3.68
N GLU A 31 8.16 3.52 4.78
CA GLU A 31 7.29 2.44 5.24
C GLU A 31 5.85 2.95 5.37
N PRO A 32 5.08 3.02 4.27
CA PRO A 32 3.69 3.39 4.37
C PRO A 32 2.84 2.25 4.92
N HIS A 33 2.02 2.59 5.90
CA HIS A 33 0.91 1.78 6.37
C HIS A 33 -0.29 2.17 5.51
N ILE A 34 -0.63 1.32 4.53
CA ILE A 34 -1.81 1.53 3.69
C ILE A 34 -3.05 0.95 4.38
N PRO A 35 -4.17 1.68 4.43
CA PRO A 35 -5.36 1.23 5.12
C PRO A 35 -6.12 0.19 4.29
N GLY A 36 -7.11 -0.46 4.91
CA GLY A 36 -8.05 -1.31 4.19
C GLY A 36 -8.81 -0.54 3.11
N LEU A 37 -9.43 -1.27 2.17
CA LEU A 37 -10.14 -0.70 1.02
C LEU A 37 -9.25 0.13 0.08
N THR A 38 -7.94 -0.18 0.05
CA THR A 38 -7.01 0.47 -0.88
C THR A 38 -6.12 -0.53 -1.58
N ARG A 39 -5.60 -0.13 -2.74
CA ARG A 39 -4.60 -0.87 -3.53
C ARG A 39 -3.50 0.09 -3.96
N SER A 40 -2.25 -0.33 -3.86
CA SER A 40 -1.08 0.43 -4.26
C SER A 40 -0.35 -0.31 -5.37
N ILE A 41 -0.18 0.33 -6.53
CA ILE A 41 0.49 -0.23 -7.70
C ILE A 41 1.77 0.57 -7.92
N LEU A 42 2.90 -0.03 -7.59
CA LEU A 42 4.22 0.58 -7.71
C LEU A 42 4.81 0.33 -9.10
N HIS A 43 5.19 1.40 -9.80
CA HIS A 43 5.69 1.33 -11.17
C HIS A 43 7.23 1.32 -11.19
N SER A 44 7.85 0.15 -11.24
CA SER A 44 9.32 0.07 -11.22
C SER A 44 9.91 0.43 -12.58
N SER A 45 10.61 1.56 -12.64
CA SER A 45 11.31 2.00 -13.87
C SER A 45 12.49 1.10 -14.24
N SER A 46 13.09 0.40 -13.28
CA SER A 46 14.27 -0.44 -13.49
C SER A 46 13.93 -1.84 -14.00
N SER A 47 12.87 -2.45 -13.47
CA SER A 47 12.41 -3.78 -13.88
C SER A 47 11.38 -3.73 -15.01
N GLY A 48 10.64 -2.62 -15.13
CA GLY A 48 9.46 -2.53 -15.99
C GLY A 48 8.26 -3.33 -15.46
N GLU A 49 8.37 -3.92 -14.28
CA GLU A 49 7.30 -4.65 -13.62
C GLU A 49 6.52 -3.74 -12.66
N ASP A 50 5.21 -3.95 -12.60
CA ASP A 50 4.34 -3.32 -11.62
C ASP A 50 4.18 -4.23 -10.40
N TYR A 51 4.35 -3.66 -9.20
CA TYR A 51 4.15 -4.37 -7.94
C TYR A 51 2.84 -3.93 -7.31
N ASP A 52 1.96 -4.89 -7.07
CA ASP A 52 0.58 -4.63 -6.69
C ASP A 52 0.30 -5.12 -5.27
N PHE A 53 -0.19 -4.22 -4.41
CA PHE A 53 -0.42 -4.48 -3.00
C PHE A 53 -1.81 -4.05 -2.57
N THR A 54 -2.54 -4.95 -1.93
CA THR A 54 -3.85 -4.67 -1.34
C THR A 54 -3.73 -4.41 0.15
N GLY A 55 -4.35 -3.33 0.64
CA GLY A 55 -4.40 -3.00 2.06
C GLY A 55 -5.46 -3.80 2.83
N PRO A 56 -5.36 -3.89 4.18
CA PRO A 56 -4.37 -3.21 5.01
C PRO A 56 -3.02 -3.94 5.01
N THR A 57 -1.93 -3.20 4.81
CA THR A 57 -0.57 -3.75 4.88
C THR A 57 0.44 -2.63 5.09
N THR A 58 1.63 -2.98 5.55
CA THR A 58 2.78 -2.08 5.60
C THR A 58 3.70 -2.41 4.42
N LEU A 59 3.90 -1.46 3.54
CA LEU A 59 4.87 -1.60 2.46
C LEU A 59 6.24 -1.15 2.96
N GLN A 60 7.30 -1.64 2.32
CA GLN A 60 8.64 -1.17 2.56
C GLN A 60 9.28 -0.87 1.22
N TRP A 61 9.50 0.41 0.96
CA TRP A 61 10.20 0.85 -0.24
C TRP A 61 11.49 1.53 0.15
N GLY A 62 12.57 1.27 -0.58
CA GLY A 62 13.87 1.75 -0.18
C GLY A 62 14.86 1.94 -1.32
N TRP A 63 15.95 2.60 -0.99
CA TRP A 63 17.03 2.94 -1.91
C TRP A 63 18.37 2.58 -1.27
N ASP A 64 19.34 2.23 -2.11
CA ASP A 64 20.73 2.06 -1.70
C ASP A 64 21.47 3.42 -1.69
N MET A 65 22.47 3.54 -0.80
CA MET A 65 23.24 4.79 -0.66
C MET A 65 24.03 5.14 -1.92
N GLN A 66 24.39 4.16 -2.76
CA GLN A 66 25.11 4.42 -4.00
C GLN A 66 24.22 5.15 -5.01
N THR A 67 22.94 4.78 -5.12
CA THR A 67 21.95 5.47 -5.93
C THR A 67 21.71 6.89 -5.43
N ILE A 68 21.56 7.06 -4.12
CA ILE A 68 21.35 8.38 -3.48
C ILE A 68 22.56 9.30 -3.69
N THR A 69 23.77 8.78 -3.48
CA THR A 69 25.02 9.53 -3.67
C THR A 69 25.21 9.95 -5.13
N ARG A 70 24.91 9.06 -6.09
CA ARG A 70 24.98 9.38 -7.53
C ARG A 70 24.00 10.48 -7.92
N ALA A 71 22.78 10.45 -7.39
CA ALA A 71 21.79 11.51 -7.60
C ALA A 71 22.29 12.85 -7.03
N ALA A 72 22.81 12.86 -5.80
CA ALA A 72 23.39 14.05 -5.19
C ALA A 72 24.54 14.64 -6.02
N GLN A 73 25.43 13.80 -6.55
CA GLN A 73 26.55 14.23 -7.42
C GLN A 73 26.09 14.87 -8.74
N ARG A 74 24.90 14.50 -9.24
CA ARG A 74 24.25 15.14 -10.39
C ARG A 74 23.51 16.43 -10.02
N GLY A 75 23.52 16.82 -8.75
CA GLY A 75 22.82 18.00 -8.24
C GLY A 75 21.33 17.78 -7.99
N GLU A 76 20.86 16.52 -8.01
CA GLU A 76 19.48 16.18 -7.66
C GLU A 76 19.28 16.35 -6.15
N LYS A 77 18.17 17.00 -5.77
CA LYS A 77 17.81 17.21 -4.35
C LYS A 77 16.93 16.09 -3.81
N TRP A 78 16.21 15.41 -4.69
CA TRP A 78 15.20 14.41 -4.37
C TRP A 78 15.25 13.29 -5.39
N LEU A 79 15.06 12.07 -4.91
CA LEU A 79 14.72 10.90 -5.69
C LEU A 79 13.20 10.72 -5.68
N TYR A 80 12.68 10.15 -6.76
CA TYR A 80 11.24 9.97 -6.96
C TYR A 80 10.95 8.53 -7.35
N GLN A 81 9.87 7.98 -6.81
CA GLN A 81 9.33 6.70 -7.23
C GLN A 81 7.81 6.81 -7.39
N PRO A 82 7.27 6.80 -8.62
CA PRO A 82 5.84 6.89 -8.83
C PRO A 82 5.11 5.60 -8.44
N PHE A 83 3.87 5.74 -7.98
CA PHE A 83 2.92 4.66 -7.76
C PHE A 83 1.49 5.16 -7.91
N THR A 84 0.57 4.26 -8.22
CA THR A 84 -0.86 4.52 -8.24
C THR A 84 -1.49 4.07 -6.93
N TRP A 85 -2.31 4.90 -6.30
CA TRP A 85 -3.08 4.54 -5.11
C TRP A 85 -4.58 4.57 -5.43
N LEU A 86 -5.20 3.39 -5.40
CA LEU A 86 -6.61 3.21 -5.67
C LEU A 86 -7.37 3.07 -4.36
N ILE A 87 -8.45 3.85 -4.21
CA ILE A 87 -9.34 3.80 -3.04
C ILE A 87 -10.66 3.22 -3.50
N TYR A 88 -11.10 2.15 -2.84
CA TYR A 88 -12.32 1.42 -3.16
C TYR A 88 -13.49 1.87 -2.29
N GLN A 89 -14.70 1.56 -2.73
CA GLN A 89 -15.90 1.82 -1.98
C GLN A 89 -15.97 0.96 -0.71
N VAL A 90 -16.59 1.50 0.34
CA VAL A 90 -16.98 0.71 1.51
C VAL A 90 -17.90 -0.44 1.09
N GLY A 91 -17.54 -1.66 1.47
CA GLY A 91 -18.28 -2.88 1.16
C GLY A 91 -17.75 -3.68 -0.03
N SER A 92 -16.75 -3.15 -0.76
CA SER A 92 -16.09 -3.90 -1.85
C SER A 92 -15.41 -5.18 -1.35
N ASP A 93 -15.44 -6.22 -2.18
CA ASP A 93 -14.73 -7.46 -1.92
C ASP A 93 -13.25 -7.30 -2.30
N MET A 94 -12.38 -7.16 -1.30
CA MET A 94 -10.94 -6.99 -1.53
C MET A 94 -10.26 -8.23 -2.14
N LYS A 95 -10.95 -9.37 -2.25
CA LYS A 95 -10.44 -10.58 -2.94
C LYS A 95 -10.79 -10.60 -4.42
N ASP A 96 -11.81 -9.84 -4.84
CA ASP A 96 -12.29 -9.76 -6.22
C ASP A 96 -12.56 -8.29 -6.58
N LEU A 97 -11.47 -7.54 -6.74
CA LEU A 97 -11.51 -6.10 -6.95
C LEU A 97 -12.02 -5.76 -8.35
N LEU A 98 -13.22 -5.18 -8.40
CA LEU A 98 -13.81 -4.67 -9.64
C LEU A 98 -13.35 -3.23 -9.92
N GLU A 99 -13.12 -2.88 -11.18
CA GLU A 99 -12.81 -1.50 -11.55
C GLU A 99 -13.94 -0.52 -11.23
N SER A 100 -15.20 -0.98 -11.31
CA SER A 100 -16.40 -0.19 -10.96
C SER A 100 -16.43 0.25 -9.50
N ASP A 101 -15.69 -0.45 -8.63
CA ASP A 101 -15.65 -0.21 -7.20
C ASP A 101 -14.59 0.84 -6.81
N ILE A 102 -13.72 1.23 -7.74
CA ILE A 102 -12.74 2.28 -7.53
C ILE A 102 -13.50 3.60 -7.38
N VAL A 103 -13.30 4.28 -6.25
CA VAL A 103 -13.85 5.60 -5.93
C VAL A 103 -12.84 6.67 -6.34
N PHE A 104 -11.59 6.54 -5.90
CA PHE A 104 -10.52 7.45 -6.30
C PHE A 104 -9.36 6.69 -6.93
N ASN A 105 -8.84 7.24 -8.02
CA ASN A 105 -7.57 6.85 -8.61
C ASN A 105 -6.57 7.99 -8.41
N MET A 106 -5.56 7.76 -7.58
CA MET A 106 -4.59 8.76 -7.16
C MET A 106 -3.24 8.48 -7.81
N SER A 107 -2.64 9.51 -8.38
CA SER A 107 -1.25 9.47 -8.86
C SER A 107 -0.34 9.98 -7.77
N CYS A 108 0.50 9.11 -7.25
CA CYS A 108 1.34 9.37 -6.10
C CYS A 108 2.81 9.13 -6.41
N GLN A 109 3.69 9.63 -5.55
CA GLN A 109 5.10 9.30 -5.59
C GLN A 109 5.70 9.33 -4.20
N TYR A 110 6.66 8.44 -3.98
CA TYR A 110 7.60 8.58 -2.88
C TYR A 110 8.63 9.63 -3.26
N GLU A 111 8.95 10.52 -2.32
CA GLU A 111 10.05 11.47 -2.42
C GLU A 111 11.08 11.17 -1.34
N LEU A 112 12.35 11.01 -1.72
CA LEU A 112 13.46 10.82 -0.80
C LEU A 112 14.54 11.88 -1.02
N SER A 113 14.85 12.65 0.00
CA SER A 113 15.90 13.67 0.00
C SER A 113 17.26 13.04 -0.24
N THR A 114 18.11 13.68 -1.04
CA THR A 114 19.49 13.20 -1.24
C THR A 114 20.42 13.51 -0.06
N LYS A 115 19.91 14.16 0.99
CA LYS A 115 20.64 14.51 2.23
C LYS A 115 20.41 13.53 3.39
N ILE A 116 19.72 12.41 3.14
CA ILE A 116 19.49 11.38 4.16
C ILE A 116 20.79 10.72 4.62
N THR A 117 20.71 9.94 5.69
CA THR A 117 21.79 9.08 6.16
C THR A 117 21.43 7.60 6.05
N GLN A 118 22.45 6.74 5.94
CA GLN A 118 22.24 5.29 5.94
C GLN A 118 21.57 4.86 7.24
N GLY A 119 20.52 4.03 7.12
CA GLY A 119 19.70 3.56 8.23
C GLY A 119 18.48 4.45 8.53
N ASP A 120 18.29 5.56 7.82
CA ASP A 120 17.09 6.38 7.96
C ASP A 120 15.83 5.58 7.58
N ARG A 121 14.79 5.69 8.41
CA ARG A 121 13.49 5.02 8.22
C ARG A 121 12.35 6.00 8.45
N PHE A 122 11.47 6.11 7.46
CA PHE A 122 10.31 7.01 7.48
C PHE A 122 9.02 6.20 7.49
N GLN A 123 8.37 6.10 8.64
CA GLN A 123 7.10 5.39 8.83
C GLN A 123 5.95 6.37 8.72
N VAL A 124 5.01 6.04 7.85
CA VAL A 124 3.92 6.94 7.44
C VAL A 124 2.62 6.18 7.45
N GLU A 125 1.59 6.73 8.08
CA GLU A 125 0.21 6.25 7.96
C GLU A 125 -0.50 6.99 6.84
N LEU A 126 -1.10 6.24 5.92
CA LEU A 126 -1.97 6.78 4.89
C LEU A 126 -3.43 6.60 5.32
N SER A 127 -4.25 7.60 5.03
CA SER A 127 -5.65 7.64 5.42
C SER A 127 -6.50 8.17 4.28
N ILE A 128 -7.71 7.62 4.16
CA ILE A 128 -8.74 8.12 3.23
C ILE A 128 -9.51 9.32 3.81
N LYS A 129 -9.23 9.69 5.07
CA LYS A 129 -9.79 10.85 5.78
C LYS A 129 -8.67 11.80 6.20
N GLU A 130 -8.97 13.08 6.32
CA GLU A 130 -7.99 14.04 6.83
C GLU A 130 -7.62 13.74 8.30
N PRO A 131 -6.32 13.81 8.69
CA PRO A 131 -5.18 14.05 7.81
C PRO A 131 -4.86 12.83 6.93
N TYR A 132 -4.73 13.03 5.62
CA TYR A 132 -4.55 11.93 4.65
C TYR A 132 -3.22 11.20 4.79
N ILE A 133 -2.25 11.88 5.41
CA ILE A 133 -0.92 11.38 5.69
C ILE A 133 -0.51 11.84 7.08
N ALA A 134 0.04 10.93 7.88
CA ALA A 134 0.58 11.22 9.20
C ALA A 134 1.87 10.41 9.44
N PRO A 135 2.91 10.98 10.07
CA PRO A 135 4.04 10.21 10.52
C PRO A 135 3.63 9.35 11.73
N ILE A 136 4.20 8.16 11.81
CA ILE A 136 3.96 7.22 12.91
C ILE A 136 5.30 6.68 13.44
N GLY A 137 5.23 5.96 14.56
CA GLY A 137 6.41 5.37 15.19
C GLY A 137 7.42 6.44 15.60
N ASN A 138 8.64 6.35 15.06
CA ASN A 138 9.73 7.29 15.35
C ASN A 138 9.83 8.44 14.32
N THR A 139 9.01 8.44 13.28
CA THR A 139 9.02 9.50 12.29
C THR A 139 8.32 10.73 12.86
N THR A 140 8.93 11.89 12.63
CA THR A 140 8.39 13.19 13.01
C THR A 140 7.91 13.94 11.76
N PRO A 141 7.00 14.93 11.91
CA PRO A 141 6.60 15.79 10.78
C PRO A 141 7.81 16.43 10.08
N ASP A 142 8.80 16.88 10.85
CA ASP A 142 10.00 17.53 10.34
C ASP A 142 10.90 16.56 9.55
N SER A 143 11.14 15.36 10.10
CA SER A 143 11.90 14.33 9.38
C SER A 143 11.18 13.87 8.11
N MET A 144 9.85 13.85 8.11
CA MET A 144 9.06 13.52 6.93
C MET A 144 9.20 14.64 5.88
N ALA A 145 9.02 15.91 6.26
CA ALA A 145 9.10 17.05 5.35
C ALA A 145 10.50 17.23 4.70
N HIS A 146 11.57 16.88 5.41
CA HIS A 146 12.95 17.12 4.95
C HIS A 146 13.72 15.85 4.54
N GLY A 147 13.19 14.67 4.85
CA GLY A 147 13.84 13.37 4.67
C GLY A 147 13.15 12.52 3.61
N GLY A 148 12.09 11.80 3.99
CA GLY A 148 11.36 10.90 3.12
C GLY A 148 9.87 10.91 3.38
N TYR A 149 9.06 11.02 2.33
CA TYR A 149 7.60 11.09 2.44
C TYR A 149 6.91 10.70 1.14
N ILE A 150 5.58 10.72 1.18
CA ILE A 150 4.71 10.38 0.06
C ILE A 150 3.90 11.62 -0.31
N ILE A 151 3.80 11.93 -1.60
CA ILE A 151 2.84 12.91 -2.10
C ILE A 151 1.85 12.26 -3.06
N CYS A 152 0.64 12.80 -3.07
CA CYS A 152 -0.40 12.45 -4.02
C CYS A 152 -1.04 13.76 -4.52
N PRO A 153 -0.36 14.48 -5.45
CA PRO A 153 -0.83 15.78 -5.93
C PRO A 153 -2.08 15.68 -6.81
N GLU A 154 -2.28 14.53 -7.44
CA GLU A 154 -3.33 14.31 -8.43
C GLU A 154 -4.21 13.13 -8.03
N GLY A 155 -5.50 13.27 -8.33
CA GLY A 155 -6.50 12.27 -8.05
C GLY A 155 -7.75 12.52 -8.85
N ILE A 156 -8.35 11.44 -9.32
CA ILE A 156 -9.54 11.45 -10.17
C ILE A 156 -10.65 10.68 -9.45
N CYS A 157 -11.82 11.29 -9.36
CA CYS A 157 -13.05 10.62 -8.97
C CYS A 157 -13.51 9.70 -10.11
N GLN A 158 -13.54 8.39 -9.87
CA GLN A 158 -13.75 7.37 -10.90
C GLN A 158 -15.23 7.04 -11.14
N ASN A 159 -16.12 7.39 -10.20
CA ASN A 159 -17.54 7.11 -10.33
C ASN A 159 -18.40 8.20 -9.70
N ASP A 160 -19.72 8.15 -9.93
CA ASP A 160 -20.64 9.18 -9.47
C ASP A 160 -20.72 9.32 -7.94
N LYS A 161 -20.25 8.31 -7.18
CA LYS A 161 -20.35 8.28 -5.72
C LYS A 161 -19.37 9.25 -5.04
N CYS A 162 -18.31 9.68 -5.72
CA CYS A 162 -17.33 10.64 -5.18
C CYS A 162 -17.49 12.07 -5.71
N LYS A 163 -18.53 12.38 -6.50
CA LYS A 163 -18.70 13.73 -7.07
C LYS A 163 -18.77 14.83 -6.01
N ASP A 164 -19.37 14.53 -4.87
CA ASP A 164 -19.51 15.45 -3.75
C ASP A 164 -18.39 15.32 -2.71
N TRP A 165 -17.45 14.40 -2.92
CA TRP A 165 -16.37 14.11 -1.97
C TRP A 165 -15.10 14.88 -2.35
N LYS A 166 -14.38 15.36 -1.34
CA LYS A 166 -13.08 15.98 -1.55
C LYS A 166 -12.06 14.90 -1.93
N VAL A 167 -11.46 15.03 -3.11
CA VAL A 167 -10.37 14.15 -3.56
C VAL A 167 -9.18 14.29 -2.59
N PRO A 168 -8.63 13.20 -2.05
CA PRO A 168 -7.61 13.24 -1.02
C PRO A 168 -6.26 13.63 -1.62
N LYS A 169 -5.99 14.93 -1.74
CA LYS A 169 -4.75 15.45 -2.31
C LYS A 169 -3.84 15.99 -1.21
N TRP A 170 -2.56 15.67 -1.30
CA TRP A 170 -1.53 16.28 -0.46
C TRP A 170 -0.21 16.35 -1.23
N ASP A 171 0.45 17.48 -1.07
CA ASP A 171 1.75 17.77 -1.66
C ASP A 171 2.72 18.22 -0.56
N ARG A 172 3.89 18.74 -0.95
CA ARG A 172 4.87 19.26 -0.01
C ARG A 172 4.31 20.38 0.87
N SER A 173 3.47 21.27 0.29
CA SER A 173 2.88 22.38 1.04
C SER A 173 1.92 21.89 2.12
N TYR A 174 1.17 20.81 1.85
CA TYR A 174 0.32 20.17 2.84
C TYR A 174 1.13 19.71 4.06
N ILE A 175 2.29 19.09 3.83
CA ILE A 175 3.16 18.55 4.88
C ILE A 175 3.87 19.67 5.65
N GLU A 176 4.37 20.70 4.95
CA GLU A 176 5.01 21.86 5.59
C GLU A 176 4.03 22.65 6.47
N LEU A 177 2.76 22.73 6.08
CA LEU A 177 1.69 23.35 6.86
C LEU A 177 1.17 22.45 7.99
N TRP A 178 1.52 21.17 7.99
CA TRP A 178 1.08 20.20 8.99
C TRP A 178 1.80 20.44 10.31
N SER A 179 1.30 21.42 11.06
CA SER A 179 1.73 21.66 12.44
C SER A 179 0.94 20.72 13.36
N PRO A 180 1.60 19.96 14.25
CA PRO A 180 0.92 19.09 15.23
C PRO A 180 -0.04 19.84 16.18
N LYS A 181 -0.14 21.17 16.07
CA LYS A 181 -1.13 21.99 16.76
C LYS A 181 -2.56 21.92 16.16
N GLN A 182 -2.77 21.27 15.01
CA GLN A 182 -4.14 21.09 14.48
C GLN A 182 -4.96 19.99 15.19
N THR A 183 -4.36 19.28 16.16
CA THR A 183 -5.05 18.29 16.98
C THR A 183 -5.91 18.94 18.07
N ALA A 184 -7.01 19.62 17.73
CA ALA A 184 -8.13 19.89 18.66
C ALA A 184 -9.37 20.58 18.05
N THR A 185 -9.60 20.55 16.73
CA THR A 185 -10.99 20.78 16.28
C THR A 185 -11.69 19.43 16.33
N PRO A 186 -12.64 19.20 17.26
CA PRO A 186 -13.38 17.94 17.31
C PRO A 186 -13.97 17.70 15.93
N MET A 187 -13.62 16.56 15.33
CA MET A 187 -14.21 16.15 14.06
C MET A 187 -15.73 16.23 14.18
N PRO A 188 -16.44 16.77 13.17
CA PRO A 188 -17.88 16.63 13.13
C PRO A 188 -18.20 15.14 13.31
N THR A 189 -19.08 14.85 14.27
CA THR A 189 -19.53 13.51 14.61
C THR A 189 -19.69 12.69 13.33
N PRO A 190 -19.05 11.51 13.21
CA PRO A 190 -19.19 10.69 12.01
C PRO A 190 -20.68 10.56 11.71
N MET A 191 -21.05 10.85 10.45
CA MET A 191 -22.40 10.57 9.96
C MET A 191 -22.76 9.17 10.44
N PRO A 192 -23.96 8.98 11.02
CA PRO A 192 -24.42 7.66 11.39
C PRO A 192 -24.24 6.79 10.15
N ALA A 193 -23.44 5.73 10.29
CA ALA A 193 -23.50 4.64 9.34
C ALA A 193 -24.98 4.29 9.27
N ASP A 194 -25.57 4.43 8.09
CA ASP A 194 -26.95 4.03 7.87
C ASP A 194 -27.00 2.56 8.29
N GLU A 195 -27.52 2.34 9.50
CA GLU A 195 -27.64 1.06 10.16
C GLU A 195 -28.78 0.38 9.42
N THR A 196 -28.50 -0.05 8.19
CA THR A 196 -29.42 -0.84 7.38
C THR A 196 -29.63 -2.11 8.17
N SER A 197 -30.79 -2.14 8.82
CA SER A 197 -31.27 -3.15 9.74
C SER A 197 -30.85 -4.55 9.30
N VAL A 198 -30.00 -5.19 10.09
CA VAL A 198 -29.86 -6.64 10.04
C VAL A 198 -31.22 -7.20 10.49
N ALA A 199 -32.04 -7.61 9.54
CA ALA A 199 -33.27 -8.32 9.83
C ALA A 199 -32.93 -9.56 10.65
N GLN A 200 -33.40 -9.59 11.91
CA GLN A 200 -33.35 -10.77 12.76
C GLN A 200 -34.14 -11.90 12.09
N PHE A 201 -33.43 -12.88 11.53
CA PHE A 201 -34.01 -14.17 11.19
C PHE A 201 -34.34 -14.91 12.49
N SER A 202 -35.60 -14.77 12.94
CA SER A 202 -36.20 -15.59 13.98
C SER A 202 -36.22 -17.05 13.52
N SER A 203 -35.46 -17.90 14.20
CA SER A 203 -35.46 -19.35 13.98
C SER A 203 -36.76 -19.93 14.54
N ALA A 204 -37.63 -20.43 13.67
CA ALA A 204 -38.82 -21.16 14.09
C ALA A 204 -38.43 -22.51 14.75
N PRO A 205 -39.13 -22.95 15.81
CA PRO A 205 -38.88 -24.24 16.44
C PRO A 205 -39.37 -25.39 15.55
N ILE A 206 -38.49 -26.37 15.32
CA ILE A 206 -38.80 -27.65 14.69
C ILE A 206 -39.65 -28.48 15.66
N SER A 207 -40.90 -28.74 15.29
CA SER A 207 -41.78 -29.67 15.99
C SER A 207 -41.43 -31.10 15.56
N GLN A 208 -40.89 -31.91 16.47
CA GLN A 208 -40.71 -33.34 16.26
C GLN A 208 -42.03 -34.07 16.56
N SER A 209 -42.73 -34.52 15.52
CA SER A 209 -43.82 -35.47 15.65
C SER A 209 -43.28 -36.89 15.72
N SER A 210 -43.42 -37.50 16.89
CA SER A 210 -43.30 -38.93 17.11
C SER A 210 -44.33 -39.72 16.29
N GLN A 211 -43.89 -40.66 15.47
CA GLN A 211 -44.74 -41.75 14.99
C GLN A 211 -44.05 -43.09 15.24
N SER A 212 -44.71 -43.84 16.12
CA SER A 212 -44.58 -45.26 16.38
C SER A 212 -45.14 -46.09 15.23
N SER A 213 -44.42 -47.12 14.80
CA SER A 213 -44.94 -48.43 14.38
C SER A 213 -43.81 -49.44 14.42
#